data_AF-A0A9W9HVA4-F1
#
_entry.id   AF-A0A9W9HVA4-F1
#
_cell.length_a   1.000
_cell.length_b   1.000
_cell.length_c   1.000
_cell.angle_alpha   90.00
_cell.angle_beta   90.00
_cell.angle_gamma   90.00
#
_symmetry.space_group_name_H-M   'P 1'
#
loop_
_entity.id
_entity.type
_entity.pdbx_description
1 polymer ?
#
loop_
_entity_poly.entity_id
_entity_poly.type
_entity_poly.pdbx_seq_one_letter_code
_entity_poly.pdbx_strand_id
1 'polypeptide(L)'
;MLTGSNGARRIASLMRPSRLDSGVCISCQETLGRRQYASAAAASELATSSSPNPSTFPVVKPVYTINAGVVLSRPPQVTRDLEPFEKAYHFYQKRLNERLALPFTKYFYFKRGTPADVDWKNKIKERRTPARDIGNYNAYASDAWNDELLLGSKESDPEHQVEALVQDAESTANATSQDTSKKEEIPRPLSRVTEADKKGDHKSLNRLLPRTLYLLVQSKEGYWKFPSLPIEGDETLRQAAERTLAQTAGVNMNTWMVGFHPAGHHVYTNRKPHVDQATGAELHGEKTFFMKTRIMAGQADLSSSVEKLQDFKWLSKDEIAQFVLPQYYSNIKNMLADR
;
A
#
# COMPACT_ATOMS: atom_id res chain seq x y z
N MET A 1 -20.55 64.14 33.00
CA MET A 1 -20.16 64.27 31.57
C MET A 1 -18.75 63.68 31.46
N LEU A 2 -18.63 62.41 31.11
CA LEU A 2 -18.34 61.89 29.76
C LEU A 2 -16.93 62.24 29.23
N THR A 3 -16.14 61.18 29.03
CA THR A 3 -15.16 60.87 27.96
C THR A 3 -13.85 60.33 28.55
N GLY A 4 -13.31 59.17 28.19
CA GLY A 4 -13.65 58.24 27.11
C GLY A 4 -12.35 57.68 26.54
N SER A 5 -12.05 56.42 26.86
CA SER A 5 -10.83 55.70 26.48
C SER A 5 -10.78 55.44 24.96
N ASN A 6 -10.15 56.34 24.20
CA ASN A 6 -9.97 56.20 22.75
C ASN A 6 -8.62 55.59 22.31
N GLY A 7 -7.82 55.07 23.24
CA GLY A 7 -6.51 54.45 22.93
C GLY A 7 -6.59 53.02 22.37
N ALA A 8 -7.52 52.19 22.83
CA ALA A 8 -7.54 50.76 22.52
C ALA A 8 -8.17 50.43 21.14
N ARG A 9 -8.98 51.33 20.56
CA ARG A 9 -9.62 51.10 19.24
C ARG A 9 -8.69 51.28 18.04
N ARG A 10 -7.54 51.97 18.20
CA ARG A 10 -6.59 52.17 17.10
C ARG A 10 -5.65 50.99 16.85
N ILE A 11 -5.45 50.10 17.83
CA ILE A 11 -4.55 48.95 17.68
C ILE A 11 -5.29 47.74 17.06
N ALA A 12 -6.59 47.60 17.30
CA ALA A 12 -7.41 46.52 16.73
C ALA A 12 -7.71 46.66 15.23
N SER A 13 -7.48 47.83 14.60
CA SER A 13 -7.69 48.00 13.15
C SER A 13 -6.48 47.59 12.30
N LEU A 14 -5.32 47.33 12.91
CA LEU A 14 -4.09 46.93 12.22
C LEU A 14 -3.89 45.41 12.12
N MET A 15 -4.70 44.62 12.84
CA MET A 15 -4.65 43.15 12.82
C MET A 15 -5.93 42.55 12.23
N ARG A 16 -6.45 43.13 11.14
CA ARG A 16 -7.59 42.59 10.41
C ARG A 16 -7.07 41.88 9.15
N PRO A 17 -7.24 40.55 9.01
CA PRO A 17 -6.89 39.88 7.77
C PRO A 17 -7.73 40.47 6.63
N SER A 18 -7.08 40.74 5.51
CA SER A 18 -7.66 41.31 4.29
C SER A 18 -8.86 40.49 3.81
N ARG A 19 -10.03 41.14 3.74
CA ARG A 19 -11.26 40.60 3.16
C ARG A 19 -11.21 40.64 1.63
N LEU A 20 -10.29 39.90 1.01
CA LEU A 20 -10.20 39.86 -0.44
C LEU A 20 -10.12 38.47 -1.05
N ASP A 21 -10.23 37.39 -0.27
CA ASP A 21 -10.31 36.07 -0.89
C ASP A 21 -11.12 35.08 -0.03
N SER A 22 -12.43 35.02 -0.26
CA SER A 22 -13.23 33.89 0.16
C SER A 22 -14.45 33.78 -0.75
N GLY A 23 -14.49 32.76 -1.61
CA GLY A 23 -15.62 32.40 -2.47
C GLY A 23 -16.82 31.89 -1.68
N VAL A 24 -17.24 32.62 -0.65
CA VAL A 24 -18.31 32.26 0.28
C VAL A 24 -19.39 33.33 0.19
N CYS A 25 -20.64 32.92 0.00
CA CYS A 25 -21.77 33.83 -0.17
C CYS A 25 -22.07 34.64 1.10
N ILE A 26 -22.66 35.83 0.89
CA ILE A 26 -22.93 36.84 1.93
C ILE A 26 -23.75 36.28 3.12
N SER A 27 -24.71 35.37 2.88
CA SER A 27 -25.53 34.78 3.95
C SER A 27 -24.76 33.80 4.85
N CYS A 28 -23.76 33.10 4.31
CA CYS A 28 -22.85 32.26 5.08
C CYS A 28 -21.89 33.10 5.95
N GLN A 29 -21.59 34.33 5.53
CA GLN A 29 -20.76 35.25 6.29
C GLN A 29 -21.51 35.86 7.48
N GLU A 30 -22.80 36.17 7.32
CA GLU A 30 -23.66 36.68 8.40
C GLU A 30 -23.93 35.64 9.50
N THR A 31 -24.01 34.36 9.14
CA THR A 31 -24.20 33.27 10.12
C THR A 31 -22.95 32.98 10.95
N LEU A 32 -21.75 33.15 10.38
CA LEU A 32 -20.48 33.01 11.11
C LEU A 32 -20.25 34.17 12.09
N GLY A 33 -20.71 35.39 11.78
CA GLY A 33 -20.62 36.54 12.67
C GLY A 33 -21.53 36.46 13.92
N ARG A 34 -22.55 35.58 13.90
CA ARG A 34 -23.56 35.48 14.97
C ARG A 34 -23.29 34.39 16.01
N ARG A 35 -22.30 33.51 15.80
CA ARG A 35 -21.93 32.46 16.77
C ARG A 35 -20.77 32.91 17.66
N GLN A 36 -21.06 33.79 18.60
CA GLN A 36 -20.25 33.93 19.82
C GLN A 36 -20.87 33.04 20.91
N TYR A 37 -20.55 31.75 20.89
CA TYR A 37 -20.77 30.91 22.08
C TYR A 37 -19.57 31.09 23.01
N ALA A 38 -19.68 32.08 23.90
CA ALA A 38 -18.88 32.11 25.12
C ALA A 38 -19.66 31.32 26.18
N SER A 39 -19.25 30.07 26.43
CA SER A 39 -19.72 29.36 27.63
C SER A 39 -18.96 29.93 28.83
N ALA A 40 -19.66 30.68 29.68
CA ALA A 40 -19.17 31.02 30.99
C ALA A 40 -19.02 29.73 31.81
N ALA A 41 -17.81 29.49 32.33
CA ALA A 41 -17.57 28.45 33.31
C ALA A 41 -18.31 28.82 34.60
N ALA A 42 -19.43 28.16 34.87
CA ALA A 42 -20.04 28.16 36.19
C ALA A 42 -19.25 27.20 37.08
N ALA A 43 -18.64 27.73 38.13
CA ALA A 43 -18.15 26.93 39.24
C ALA A 43 -19.34 26.23 39.89
N SER A 44 -19.34 24.90 39.92
CA SER A 44 -20.31 24.12 40.69
C SER A 44 -19.64 23.64 41.96
N GLU A 45 -20.19 24.09 43.08
CA GLU A 45 -19.85 23.71 44.44
C GLU A 45 -20.03 22.20 44.65
N LEU A 46 -19.17 21.62 45.50
CA LEU A 46 -19.31 20.25 46.00
C LEU A 46 -20.58 20.15 46.85
N ALA A 47 -21.65 19.63 46.26
CA ALA A 47 -22.78 19.07 46.99
C ALA A 47 -22.71 17.54 46.93
N THR A 48 -22.32 16.95 48.05
CA THR A 48 -22.48 15.53 48.36
C THR A 48 -23.96 15.21 48.47
N SER A 49 -24.51 14.50 47.48
CA SER A 49 -25.78 13.77 47.63
C SER A 49 -25.68 12.41 46.95
N SER A 50 -25.56 11.38 47.78
CA SER A 50 -25.60 9.98 47.42
C SER A 50 -26.98 9.58 46.90
N SER A 51 -27.06 9.16 45.64
CA SER A 51 -28.14 8.33 45.10
C SER A 51 -27.59 7.52 43.91
N PRO A 52 -27.64 6.18 43.92
CA PRO A 52 -27.23 5.40 42.77
C PRO A 52 -28.37 5.46 41.75
N ASN A 53 -28.22 6.26 40.70
CA ASN A 53 -29.05 6.13 39.52
C ASN A 53 -28.57 4.88 38.76
N PRO A 54 -29.36 3.80 38.65
CA PRO A 54 -29.02 2.73 37.73
C PRO A 54 -29.23 3.29 36.31
N SER A 55 -28.13 3.47 35.57
CA SER A 55 -28.22 3.62 34.12
C SER A 55 -28.78 2.32 33.56
N THR A 56 -30.09 2.24 33.40
CA THR A 56 -30.82 1.12 32.80
C THR A 56 -30.60 1.13 31.29
N PHE A 57 -29.38 0.82 30.85
CA PHE A 57 -29.21 0.27 29.52
C PHE A 57 -29.77 -1.16 29.56
N PRO A 58 -30.79 -1.51 28.76
CA PRO A 58 -31.25 -2.88 28.69
C PRO A 58 -30.06 -3.76 28.27
N VAL A 59 -29.68 -4.70 29.14
CA VAL A 59 -28.70 -5.74 28.79
C VAL A 59 -29.40 -6.67 27.80
N VAL A 60 -29.40 -6.26 26.52
CA VAL A 60 -29.90 -7.08 25.43
C VAL A 60 -28.93 -8.25 25.29
N LYS A 61 -29.43 -9.47 25.45
CA LYS A 61 -28.62 -10.68 25.25
C LYS A 61 -28.03 -10.65 23.83
N PRO A 62 -26.73 -10.93 23.65
CA PRO A 62 -26.11 -10.85 22.33
C PRO A 62 -26.75 -11.90 21.41
N VAL A 63 -27.45 -11.39 20.39
CA VAL A 63 -28.14 -12.18 19.37
C VAL A 63 -27.15 -12.78 18.35
N TYR A 64 -25.95 -12.20 18.26
CA TYR A 64 -24.89 -12.58 17.33
C TYR A 64 -23.57 -12.74 18.07
N THR A 65 -22.79 -13.76 17.68
CA THR A 65 -21.39 -13.88 18.10
C THR A 65 -20.55 -12.88 17.31
N ILE A 66 -19.76 -12.06 17.99
CA ILE A 66 -18.86 -11.10 17.35
C ILE A 66 -17.48 -11.74 17.22
N ASN A 67 -17.00 -11.82 15.98
CA ASN A 67 -15.69 -12.39 15.67
C ASN A 67 -14.72 -11.30 15.21
N ALA A 68 -13.47 -11.41 15.65
CA ALA A 68 -12.35 -10.61 15.18
C ALA A 68 -11.62 -11.36 14.07
N GLY A 69 -11.86 -10.96 12.83
CA GLY A 69 -11.18 -11.45 11.64
C GLY A 69 -9.91 -10.66 11.34
N VAL A 70 -8.91 -11.33 10.76
CA VAL A 70 -7.63 -10.72 10.39
C VAL A 70 -7.41 -10.85 8.89
N VAL A 71 -7.19 -9.72 8.23
CA VAL A 71 -6.79 -9.67 6.82
C VAL A 71 -5.30 -9.39 6.80
N LEU A 72 -4.52 -10.47 6.92
CA LEU A 72 -3.07 -10.38 6.86
C LEU A 72 -2.63 -10.31 5.40
N SER A 73 -1.94 -9.22 5.06
CA SER A 73 -1.51 -8.91 3.70
C SER A 73 0.01 -8.76 3.61
N ARG A 74 0.61 -9.36 2.59
CA ARG A 74 2.00 -9.11 2.18
C ARG A 74 1.97 -8.14 1.01
N PRO A 75 2.47 -6.88 1.16
CA PRO A 75 2.43 -5.90 0.08
C PRO A 75 3.33 -6.28 -1.11
N PRO A 76 3.13 -5.69 -2.30
CA PRO A 76 4.01 -5.92 -3.44
C PRO A 76 5.44 -5.51 -3.10
N GLN A 77 6.40 -6.38 -3.40
CA GLN A 77 7.83 -6.13 -3.16
C GLN A 77 8.53 -5.51 -4.38
N VAL A 78 7.96 -5.73 -5.57
CA VAL A 78 8.45 -5.17 -6.83
C VAL A 78 7.36 -4.35 -7.50
N THR A 79 7.78 -3.40 -8.34
CA THR A 79 6.86 -2.64 -9.20
C THR A 79 6.06 -3.58 -10.09
N ARG A 80 4.88 -3.15 -10.55
CA ARG A 80 4.08 -3.92 -11.51
C ARG A 80 4.76 -4.02 -12.87
N ASP A 81 4.33 -5.00 -13.67
CA ASP A 81 4.69 -5.03 -15.08
C ASP A 81 3.95 -3.92 -15.85
N LEU A 82 4.64 -3.37 -16.85
CA LEU A 82 4.12 -2.32 -17.71
C LEU A 82 3.30 -2.93 -18.83
N GLU A 83 2.15 -2.33 -19.12
CA GLU A 83 1.35 -2.69 -20.28
C GLU A 83 2.10 -2.34 -21.58
N PRO A 84 1.86 -3.03 -22.70
CA PRO A 84 2.52 -2.75 -23.97
C PRO A 84 2.41 -1.27 -24.40
N PHE A 85 1.25 -0.66 -24.16
CA PHE A 85 1.02 0.76 -24.42
C PHE A 85 1.89 1.66 -23.52
N GLU A 86 2.01 1.33 -22.24
CA GLU A 86 2.80 2.11 -21.29
C GLU A 86 4.30 2.02 -21.62
N LYS A 87 4.80 0.85 -22.00
CA LYS A 87 6.18 0.68 -22.48
C LYS A 87 6.47 1.61 -23.67
N ALA A 88 5.62 1.57 -24.69
CA ALA A 88 5.73 2.42 -25.87
C ALA A 88 5.64 3.91 -25.52
N TYR A 89 4.67 4.28 -24.68
CA TYR A 89 4.49 5.66 -24.22
C TYR A 89 5.71 6.17 -23.46
N HIS A 90 6.24 5.40 -22.50
CA HIS A 90 7.44 5.81 -21.75
C HIS A 90 8.64 5.98 -22.67
N PHE A 91 8.85 5.08 -23.61
CA PHE A 91 9.93 5.21 -24.59
C PHE A 91 9.77 6.45 -25.46
N TYR A 92 8.56 6.70 -25.97
CA TYR A 92 8.25 7.89 -26.76
C TYR A 92 8.55 9.18 -25.97
N GLN A 93 8.11 9.24 -24.70
CA GLN A 93 8.40 10.37 -23.82
C GLN A 93 9.90 10.56 -23.55
N LYS A 94 10.69 9.47 -23.48
CA LYS A 94 12.16 9.58 -23.34
C LYS A 94 12.80 10.23 -24.57
N ARG A 95 12.39 9.88 -25.78
CA ARG A 95 12.89 10.52 -27.01
C ARG A 95 12.44 11.96 -27.15
N LEU A 96 11.19 12.28 -26.80
CA LEU A 96 10.74 13.66 -26.70
C LEU A 96 11.57 14.46 -25.68
N ASN A 97 11.85 13.87 -24.53
CA ASN A 97 12.69 14.50 -23.52
C ASN A 97 14.10 14.76 -24.05
N GLU A 98 14.70 13.87 -24.84
CA GLU A 98 16.01 14.09 -25.47
C GLU A 98 16.02 15.32 -26.40
N ARG A 99 14.87 15.65 -27.03
CA ARG A 99 14.73 16.84 -27.87
C ARG A 99 14.61 18.14 -27.09
N LEU A 100 13.93 18.09 -25.95
CA LEU A 100 13.60 19.26 -25.14
C LEU A 100 14.63 19.54 -24.04
N ALA A 101 15.33 18.51 -23.59
CA ALA A 101 16.34 18.61 -22.55
C ALA A 101 17.57 19.36 -23.05
N LEU A 102 18.23 20.03 -22.11
CA LEU A 102 19.54 20.62 -22.38
C LEU A 102 20.56 19.52 -22.70
N PRO A 103 21.50 19.77 -23.63
CA PRO A 103 22.49 18.79 -24.02
C PRO A 103 23.37 18.41 -22.83
N PHE A 104 23.75 17.12 -22.77
CA PHE A 104 24.55 16.58 -21.67
C PHE A 104 25.93 17.26 -21.56
N THR A 105 26.23 17.82 -20.39
CA THR A 105 27.46 18.58 -20.12
C THR A 105 28.63 17.66 -19.74
N LYS A 106 29.21 16.99 -20.74
CA LYS A 106 30.30 16.01 -20.54
C LYS A 106 31.43 16.49 -19.62
N TYR A 107 31.92 17.72 -19.78
CA TYR A 107 33.08 18.25 -19.04
C TYR A 107 32.85 18.35 -17.53
N PHE A 108 31.60 18.36 -17.09
CA PHE A 108 31.26 18.34 -15.66
C PHE A 108 31.53 16.97 -15.04
N TYR A 109 31.30 15.89 -15.78
CA TYR A 109 31.42 14.51 -15.28
C TYR A 109 32.76 13.85 -15.62
N PHE A 110 33.30 14.13 -16.82
CA PHE A 110 34.52 13.50 -17.33
C PHE A 110 35.65 14.51 -17.49
N LYS A 111 36.72 14.32 -16.71
CA LYS A 111 37.95 15.11 -16.86
C LYS A 111 38.66 14.73 -18.16
N ARG A 112 39.12 15.74 -18.90
CA ARG A 112 39.81 15.56 -20.18
C ARG A 112 41.08 14.71 -19.98
N GLY A 113 41.31 13.77 -20.89
CA GLY A 113 42.51 12.92 -20.88
C GLY A 113 42.46 11.74 -19.91
N THR A 114 41.33 11.51 -19.25
CA THR A 114 41.11 10.29 -18.46
C THR A 114 40.69 9.13 -19.35
N PRO A 115 40.98 7.86 -18.99
CA PRO A 115 40.47 6.69 -19.71
C PRO A 115 38.95 6.72 -19.87
N ALA A 116 38.23 7.18 -18.84
CA ALA A 116 36.77 7.36 -18.89
C ALA A 116 36.30 8.40 -19.93
N ASP A 117 37.03 9.50 -20.14
CA ASP A 117 36.71 10.48 -21.20
C ASP A 117 36.94 9.88 -22.60
N VAL A 118 37.97 9.03 -22.76
CA VAL A 118 38.25 8.34 -24.03
C VAL A 118 37.18 7.29 -24.33
N ASP A 119 36.84 6.46 -23.36
CA ASP A 119 35.78 5.45 -23.47
C ASP A 119 34.42 6.10 -23.83
N TRP A 120 34.04 7.14 -23.09
CA TRP A 120 32.81 7.90 -23.38
C TRP A 120 32.79 8.46 -24.82
N LYS A 121 33.91 9.03 -25.29
CA LYS A 121 34.05 9.55 -26.66
C LYS A 121 33.96 8.48 -27.73
N ASN A 122 34.36 7.25 -27.44
CA ASN A 122 34.21 6.15 -28.38
C ASN A 122 32.76 5.70 -28.43
N LYS A 123 32.14 5.49 -27.26
CA LYS A 123 30.75 5.05 -27.13
C LYS A 123 29.74 6.03 -27.71
N ILE A 124 29.96 7.34 -27.54
CA ILE A 124 29.03 8.35 -28.09
C ILE A 124 29.01 8.35 -29.62
N LYS A 125 30.10 7.93 -30.29
CA LYS A 125 30.13 7.80 -31.76
C LYS A 125 29.23 6.68 -32.23
N GLU A 126 29.16 5.60 -31.47
CA GLU A 126 28.31 4.44 -31.76
C GLU A 126 26.85 4.71 -31.39
N ARG A 127 26.60 5.22 -30.19
CA ARG A 127 25.23 5.45 -29.66
C ARG A 127 24.55 6.71 -30.20
N ARG A 128 25.32 7.69 -30.70
CA ARG A 128 24.89 9.05 -31.10
C ARG A 128 24.27 9.92 -30.00
N THR A 129 23.76 9.33 -28.91
CA THR A 129 23.19 10.04 -27.76
C THR A 129 23.85 9.64 -26.43
N PRO A 130 23.86 10.56 -25.44
CA PRO A 130 24.31 10.27 -24.09
C PRO A 130 23.48 9.20 -23.39
N ALA A 131 22.18 9.17 -23.66
CA ALA A 131 21.24 8.18 -23.14
C ALA A 131 21.58 6.76 -23.63
N ARG A 132 21.20 5.75 -22.83
CA ARG A 132 21.57 4.34 -23.05
C ARG A 132 20.37 3.47 -23.41
N ASP A 133 19.16 3.98 -23.21
CA ASP A 133 17.90 3.25 -23.22
C ASP A 133 16.91 3.73 -24.30
N ILE A 134 17.31 4.67 -25.16
CA ILE A 134 16.48 5.25 -26.24
C ILE A 134 16.85 4.74 -27.65
N GLY A 135 17.77 3.77 -27.72
CA GLY A 135 18.32 3.25 -28.96
C GLY A 135 19.18 4.29 -29.71
N ASN A 136 19.32 4.10 -31.02
CA ASN A 136 20.07 5.01 -31.87
C ASN A 136 19.17 6.18 -32.33
N TYR A 137 19.25 7.29 -31.62
CA TYR A 137 18.52 8.52 -31.93
C TYR A 137 19.47 9.72 -31.78
N ASN A 138 19.23 10.81 -32.50
CA ASN A 138 19.93 12.09 -32.28
C ASN A 138 18.96 13.26 -32.53
N ALA A 139 18.70 14.04 -31.49
CA ALA A 139 17.76 15.15 -31.53
C ALA A 139 18.19 16.32 -32.44
N TYR A 140 19.47 16.44 -32.76
CA TYR A 140 20.04 17.57 -33.51
C TYR A 140 20.39 17.23 -34.97
N ALA A 141 20.20 15.97 -35.38
CA ALA A 141 20.52 15.52 -36.72
C ALA A 141 19.37 15.83 -37.70
N SER A 142 19.65 15.73 -39.01
CA SER A 142 18.62 15.97 -40.05
C SER A 142 17.48 14.96 -40.01
N ASP A 143 17.73 13.77 -39.44
CA ASP A 143 16.78 12.68 -39.20
C ASP A 143 16.10 12.75 -37.82
N ALA A 144 16.21 13.87 -37.09
CA ALA A 144 15.59 14.05 -35.77
C ALA A 144 14.06 13.90 -35.74
N TRP A 145 13.40 14.04 -36.90
CA TRP A 145 11.96 13.82 -37.06
C TRP A 145 11.57 12.35 -36.92
N ASN A 146 12.51 11.41 -37.08
CA ASN A 146 12.27 9.97 -36.97
C ASN A 146 12.47 9.49 -35.52
N ASP A 147 11.71 10.08 -34.59
CA ASP A 147 11.76 9.78 -33.16
C ASP A 147 10.77 8.68 -32.75
N GLU A 148 9.85 8.29 -33.61
CA GLU A 148 8.91 7.20 -33.33
C GLU A 148 9.54 5.81 -33.55
N LEU A 149 8.92 4.80 -32.92
CA LEU A 149 9.28 3.40 -33.09
C LEU A 149 8.28 2.70 -33.99
N LEU A 150 8.76 1.78 -34.81
CA LEU A 150 7.89 0.87 -35.56
C LEU A 150 7.27 -0.16 -34.61
N LEU A 151 6.08 -0.66 -34.99
CA LEU A 151 5.41 -1.73 -34.26
C LEU A 151 6.28 -2.99 -34.23
N GLY A 152 6.41 -3.62 -33.06
CA GLY A 152 7.24 -4.82 -32.87
C GLY A 152 8.72 -4.56 -32.60
N SER A 153 9.11 -3.28 -32.45
CA SER A 153 10.43 -2.89 -31.96
C SER A 153 10.68 -3.37 -30.53
N LYS A 154 11.90 -3.85 -30.26
CA LYS A 154 12.32 -4.40 -28.96
C LYS A 154 12.88 -3.32 -28.04
N GLU A 155 13.19 -2.14 -28.58
CA GLU A 155 13.82 -1.02 -27.90
C GLU A 155 12.94 -0.46 -26.76
N SER A 156 11.62 -0.58 -26.89
CA SER A 156 10.67 -0.18 -25.86
C SER A 156 10.59 -1.17 -24.68
N ASP A 157 11.07 -2.40 -24.84
CA ASP A 157 10.97 -3.41 -23.78
C ASP A 157 11.97 -3.14 -22.65
N PRO A 158 11.52 -3.19 -21.37
CA PRO A 158 12.41 -3.00 -20.23
C PRO A 158 13.58 -3.99 -20.17
N GLU A 159 13.37 -5.23 -20.62
CA GLU A 159 14.42 -6.27 -20.65
C GLU A 159 15.57 -5.88 -21.60
N HIS A 160 15.23 -5.35 -22.78
CA HIS A 160 16.22 -4.86 -23.73
C HIS A 160 16.97 -3.63 -23.20
N GLN A 161 16.26 -2.72 -22.51
CA GLN A 161 16.88 -1.55 -21.89
C GLN A 161 17.85 -1.94 -20.78
N VAL A 162 17.48 -2.90 -19.93
CA VAL A 162 18.38 -3.43 -18.89
C VAL A 162 19.61 -4.08 -19.52
N GLU A 163 19.43 -4.87 -20.58
CA GLU A 163 20.56 -5.50 -21.28
C GLU A 163 21.53 -4.45 -21.86
N ALA A 164 21.01 -3.43 -22.53
CA ALA A 164 21.82 -2.35 -23.10
C ALA A 164 22.60 -1.59 -22.01
N LEU A 165 21.98 -1.36 -20.84
CA LEU A 165 22.63 -0.71 -19.69
C LEU A 165 23.75 -1.58 -19.09
N VAL A 166 23.52 -2.89 -18.96
CA VAL A 166 24.51 -3.84 -18.44
C VAL A 166 25.70 -3.95 -19.40
N GLN A 167 25.45 -4.11 -20.71
CA GLN A 167 26.50 -4.18 -21.72
C GLN A 167 27.33 -2.89 -21.82
N ASP A 168 26.70 -1.71 -21.69
CA ASP A 168 27.44 -0.45 -21.62
C ASP A 168 28.31 -0.39 -20.36
N ALA A 169 27.79 -0.83 -19.22
CA ALA A 169 28.56 -0.82 -17.98
C ALA A 169 29.74 -1.82 -18.03
N GLU A 170 29.55 -3.03 -18.56
CA GLU A 170 30.59 -4.05 -18.73
C GLU A 170 31.70 -3.56 -19.67
N SER A 171 31.32 -2.94 -20.80
CA SER A 171 32.30 -2.37 -21.73
C SER A 171 33.10 -1.23 -21.09
N THR A 172 32.48 -0.36 -20.28
CA THR A 172 33.22 0.69 -19.55
C THR A 172 34.15 0.12 -18.49
N ALA A 173 33.69 -0.89 -17.73
CA ALA A 173 34.49 -1.57 -16.71
C ALA A 173 35.74 -2.20 -17.34
N ASN A 174 35.57 -2.91 -18.46
CA ASN A 174 36.67 -3.54 -19.19
C ASN A 174 37.62 -2.52 -19.86
N ALA A 175 37.09 -1.41 -20.39
CA ALA A 175 37.92 -0.38 -21.02
C ALA A 175 38.73 0.45 -20.02
N THR A 176 38.27 0.55 -18.77
CA THR A 176 38.93 1.34 -17.71
C THR A 176 39.85 0.47 -16.83
N SER A 177 39.68 -0.85 -16.87
CA SER A 177 40.48 -1.79 -16.09
C SER A 177 41.93 -1.84 -16.56
N GLN A 178 42.87 -1.85 -15.60
CA GLN A 178 44.30 -2.01 -15.87
C GLN A 178 44.68 -3.45 -16.22
N ASP A 179 43.89 -4.42 -15.75
CA ASP A 179 44.09 -5.85 -16.00
C ASP A 179 43.17 -6.31 -17.13
N THR A 180 43.71 -6.37 -18.36
CA THR A 180 42.95 -6.80 -19.55
C THR A 180 42.71 -8.30 -19.61
N SER A 181 43.26 -9.08 -18.66
CA SER A 181 43.13 -10.54 -18.63
C SER A 181 41.82 -11.01 -18.01
N LYS A 182 41.15 -10.17 -17.21
CA LYS A 182 39.88 -10.49 -16.55
C LYS A 182 38.77 -9.59 -17.09
N LYS A 183 37.74 -10.21 -17.65
CA LYS A 183 36.51 -9.50 -17.98
C LYS A 183 35.69 -9.32 -16.71
N GLU A 184 35.40 -8.08 -16.37
CA GLU A 184 34.50 -7.76 -15.26
C GLU A 184 33.06 -7.96 -15.75
N GLU A 185 32.39 -8.98 -15.19
CA GLU A 185 30.98 -9.26 -15.44
C GLU A 185 30.14 -8.53 -14.41
N ILE A 186 29.20 -7.71 -14.87
CA ILE A 186 28.35 -6.94 -13.98
C ILE A 186 27.18 -7.83 -13.55
N PRO A 187 26.89 -7.93 -12.23
CA PRO A 187 25.80 -8.78 -11.76
C PRO A 187 24.46 -8.29 -12.35
N ARG A 188 23.81 -9.19 -13.09
CA ARG A 188 22.50 -8.93 -13.69
C ARG A 188 21.43 -8.91 -12.60
N PRO A 189 20.38 -8.07 -12.75
CA PRO A 189 19.25 -8.10 -11.83
C PRO A 189 18.62 -9.50 -11.76
N LEU A 190 18.18 -9.89 -10.57
CA LEU A 190 17.48 -11.16 -10.38
C LEU A 190 16.15 -11.17 -11.13
N SER A 191 15.75 -12.37 -11.56
CA SER A 191 14.44 -12.59 -12.20
C SER A 191 13.30 -12.15 -11.28
N ARG A 192 12.33 -11.45 -11.85
CA ARG A 192 11.07 -11.07 -11.17
C ARG A 192 10.20 -12.28 -10.86
N VAL A 193 10.33 -13.35 -11.67
CA VAL A 193 9.67 -14.64 -11.46
C VAL A 193 10.58 -15.52 -10.61
N THR A 194 10.08 -15.92 -9.45
CA THR A 194 10.82 -16.73 -8.49
C THR A 194 10.66 -18.23 -8.74
N GLU A 195 11.43 -19.07 -8.03
CA GLU A 195 11.21 -20.53 -8.07
C GLU A 195 9.84 -20.94 -7.53
N ALA A 196 9.32 -20.20 -6.55
CA ALA A 196 8.00 -20.43 -5.99
C ALA A 196 6.88 -20.18 -7.01
N ASP A 197 7.06 -19.19 -7.89
CA ASP A 197 6.16 -18.94 -9.01
C ASP A 197 6.15 -20.09 -10.00
N LYS A 198 7.34 -20.60 -10.35
CA LYS A 198 7.48 -21.74 -11.27
C LYS A 198 6.89 -23.04 -10.69
N LYS A 199 7.03 -23.25 -9.38
CA LYS A 199 6.52 -24.42 -8.66
C LYS A 199 5.03 -24.29 -8.29
N GLY A 200 4.46 -23.09 -8.33
CA GLY A 200 3.10 -22.83 -7.86
C GLY A 200 2.94 -23.01 -6.34
N ASP A 201 3.96 -22.67 -5.56
CA ASP A 201 3.93 -22.89 -4.11
C ASP A 201 3.11 -21.80 -3.38
N HIS A 202 1.85 -22.11 -3.10
CA HIS A 202 0.92 -21.25 -2.38
C HIS A 202 1.25 -21.04 -0.90
N LYS A 203 2.23 -21.74 -0.32
CA LYS A 203 2.66 -21.50 1.08
C LYS A 203 3.78 -20.48 1.18
N SER A 204 4.51 -20.25 0.10
CA SER A 204 5.62 -19.32 0.09
C SER A 204 5.17 -17.85 -0.04
N LEU A 205 5.87 -16.95 0.66
CA LEU A 205 5.68 -15.50 0.53
C LEU A 205 6.42 -14.90 -0.67
N ASN A 206 7.42 -15.61 -1.18
CA ASN A 206 8.27 -15.20 -2.31
C ASN A 206 7.59 -15.42 -3.66
N ARG A 207 6.39 -16.00 -3.70
CA ARG A 207 5.55 -16.11 -4.91
C ARG A 207 4.90 -14.77 -5.22
N LEU A 208 4.66 -14.42 -6.49
CA LEU A 208 3.93 -13.24 -6.96
C LEU A 208 4.40 -11.94 -6.26
N LEU A 209 5.69 -11.64 -6.37
CA LEU A 209 6.29 -10.40 -5.83
C LEU A 209 5.58 -9.09 -6.24
N PRO A 210 5.06 -8.91 -7.48
CA PRO A 210 4.37 -7.67 -7.87
C PRO A 210 2.93 -7.57 -7.35
N ARG A 211 2.40 -8.61 -6.69
CA ARG A 211 1.03 -8.66 -6.18
C ARG A 211 1.00 -8.76 -4.66
N THR A 212 -0.12 -8.35 -4.08
CA THR A 212 -0.45 -8.46 -2.67
C THR A 212 -1.00 -9.84 -2.44
N LEU A 213 -0.38 -10.55 -1.52
CA LEU A 213 -0.86 -11.84 -1.07
C LEU A 213 -1.61 -11.68 0.24
N TYR A 214 -2.68 -12.46 0.39
CA TYR A 214 -3.46 -12.54 1.61
C TYR A 214 -3.39 -13.94 2.19
N LEU A 215 -3.30 -14.01 3.51
CA LEU A 215 -3.35 -15.28 4.23
C LEU A 215 -4.78 -15.79 4.30
N LEU A 216 -5.03 -16.98 3.79
CA LEU A 216 -6.24 -17.74 4.02
C LEU A 216 -5.93 -19.01 4.80
N VAL A 217 -6.86 -19.38 5.66
CA VAL A 217 -6.79 -20.61 6.46
C VAL A 217 -7.98 -21.50 6.12
N GLN A 218 -7.72 -22.81 6.15
CA GLN A 218 -8.74 -23.83 5.92
C GLN A 218 -9.33 -24.28 7.25
N SER A 219 -10.66 -24.12 7.39
CA SER A 219 -11.41 -24.64 8.52
C SER A 219 -11.44 -26.18 8.49
N LYS A 220 -11.78 -26.80 9.63
CA LYS A 220 -11.95 -28.27 9.72
C LYS A 220 -13.01 -28.80 8.76
N GLU A 221 -14.01 -27.99 8.47
CA GLU A 221 -15.11 -28.29 7.54
C GLU A 221 -14.67 -28.15 6.06
N GLY A 222 -13.43 -27.77 5.80
CA GLY A 222 -12.83 -27.73 4.47
C GLY A 222 -12.99 -26.42 3.70
N TYR A 223 -13.76 -25.46 4.22
CA TYR A 223 -13.91 -24.14 3.60
C TYR A 223 -12.74 -23.19 3.93
N TRP A 224 -12.42 -22.32 2.98
CA TRP A 224 -11.39 -21.29 3.12
C TRP A 224 -11.98 -19.98 3.64
N LYS A 225 -11.37 -19.43 4.68
CA LYS A 225 -11.73 -18.11 5.25
C LYS A 225 -10.48 -17.37 5.73
N PHE A 226 -10.64 -16.08 6.02
CA PHE A 226 -9.63 -15.37 6.80
C PHE A 226 -9.59 -15.88 8.25
N PRO A 227 -8.40 -15.86 8.89
CA PRO A 227 -8.29 -16.17 10.31
C PRO A 227 -9.27 -15.32 11.13
N SER A 228 -10.11 -15.96 11.92
CA SER A 228 -11.16 -15.30 12.72
C SER A 228 -11.42 -16.10 13.97
N LEU A 229 -11.50 -15.42 15.12
CA LEU A 229 -11.91 -16.00 16.39
C LEU A 229 -13.00 -15.13 17.04
N PRO A 230 -13.84 -15.70 17.92
CA PRO A 230 -14.75 -14.92 18.74
C PRO A 230 -13.97 -14.00 19.68
N ILE A 231 -14.53 -12.81 19.94
CA ILE A 231 -14.00 -11.88 20.94
C ILE A 231 -14.22 -12.47 22.33
N GLU A 232 -13.19 -12.44 23.18
CA GLU A 232 -13.19 -12.99 24.54
C GLU A 232 -13.03 -11.88 25.59
N GLY A 233 -13.92 -11.84 26.57
CA GLY A 233 -13.86 -10.88 27.68
C GLY A 233 -14.03 -9.42 27.22
N ASP A 234 -13.27 -8.52 27.84
CA ASP A 234 -13.31 -7.06 27.60
C ASP A 234 -12.20 -6.58 26.65
N GLU A 235 -11.77 -7.41 25.71
CA GLU A 235 -10.73 -7.04 24.74
C GLU A 235 -11.29 -6.14 23.62
N THR A 236 -10.45 -5.24 23.10
CA THR A 236 -10.79 -4.46 21.91
C THR A 236 -10.72 -5.33 20.65
N LEU A 237 -11.46 -4.98 19.60
CA LEU A 237 -11.43 -5.70 18.32
C LEU A 237 -10.00 -5.86 17.75
N ARG A 238 -9.13 -4.87 17.99
CA ARG A 238 -7.72 -4.92 17.61
C ARG A 238 -6.95 -5.98 18.42
N GLN A 239 -7.08 -5.96 19.74
CA GLN A 239 -6.42 -6.94 20.62
C GLN A 239 -6.91 -8.37 20.30
N ALA A 240 -8.22 -8.53 20.10
CA ALA A 240 -8.81 -9.78 19.65
C ALA A 240 -8.18 -10.24 18.33
N ALA A 241 -7.99 -9.34 17.36
CA ALA A 241 -7.35 -9.67 16.10
C ALA A 241 -5.85 -10.04 16.27
N GLU A 242 -5.11 -9.39 17.19
CA GLU A 242 -3.70 -9.71 17.48
C GLU A 242 -3.61 -11.12 18.08
N ARG A 243 -4.51 -11.44 19.01
CA ARG A 243 -4.69 -12.77 19.60
C ARG A 243 -5.09 -13.82 18.56
N THR A 244 -6.07 -13.51 17.71
CA THR A 244 -6.50 -14.37 16.59
C THR A 244 -5.32 -14.79 15.75
N LEU A 245 -4.47 -13.83 15.36
CA LEU A 245 -3.31 -14.08 14.53
C LEU A 245 -2.31 -15.02 15.22
N ALA A 246 -1.97 -14.73 16.48
CA ALA A 246 -1.06 -15.55 17.28
C ALA A 246 -1.58 -16.97 17.50
N GLN A 247 -2.88 -17.15 17.75
CA GLN A 247 -3.50 -18.45 18.03
C GLN A 247 -3.82 -19.27 16.79
N THR A 248 -3.94 -18.65 15.60
CA THR A 248 -4.27 -19.35 14.36
C THR A 248 -3.04 -19.63 13.50
N ALA A 249 -2.18 -18.63 13.31
CA ALA A 249 -1.05 -18.69 12.38
C ALA A 249 0.33 -18.60 13.08
N GLY A 250 0.34 -18.60 14.42
CA GLY A 250 1.55 -18.61 15.22
C GLY A 250 2.18 -17.23 15.42
N VAL A 251 3.19 -17.19 16.29
CA VAL A 251 3.91 -15.97 16.69
C VAL A 251 5.11 -15.64 15.81
N ASN A 252 5.51 -16.55 14.92
CA ASN A 252 6.70 -16.42 14.06
C ASN A 252 6.48 -15.49 12.84
N MET A 253 5.67 -14.44 13.01
CA MET A 253 5.42 -13.42 12.01
C MET A 253 5.56 -12.03 12.63
N ASN A 254 6.39 -11.20 12.02
CA ASN A 254 6.44 -9.78 12.32
C ASN A 254 5.26 -9.10 11.61
N THR A 255 4.20 -8.83 12.37
CA THR A 255 2.96 -8.25 11.87
C THR A 255 2.72 -6.87 12.43
N TRP A 256 2.13 -6.00 11.61
CA TRP A 256 1.76 -4.64 11.98
C TRP A 256 0.29 -4.39 11.65
N MET A 257 -0.51 -4.09 12.68
CA MET A 257 -1.90 -3.69 12.50
C MET A 257 -1.99 -2.24 12.04
N VAL A 258 -2.76 -2.01 10.96
CA VAL A 258 -2.80 -0.70 10.30
C VAL A 258 -3.56 0.33 11.14
N GLY A 259 -4.59 -0.09 11.88
CA GLY A 259 -5.40 0.82 12.69
C GLY A 259 -6.42 0.08 13.57
N PHE A 260 -7.26 0.86 14.25
CA PHE A 260 -8.28 0.36 15.18
C PHE A 260 -9.66 0.15 14.54
N HIS A 261 -9.84 0.59 13.28
CA HIS A 261 -11.10 0.47 12.56
C HIS A 261 -11.11 -0.78 11.69
N PRO A 262 -12.24 -1.52 11.62
CA PRO A 262 -12.37 -2.65 10.71
C PRO A 262 -12.39 -2.16 9.26
N ALA A 263 -11.69 -2.88 8.38
CA ALA A 263 -11.67 -2.61 6.94
C ALA A 263 -12.92 -3.15 6.22
N GLY A 264 -13.60 -4.12 6.83
CA GLY A 264 -14.79 -4.74 6.29
C GLY A 264 -15.47 -5.61 7.33
N HIS A 265 -16.63 -6.15 6.98
CA HIS A 265 -17.36 -7.07 7.84
C HIS A 265 -18.03 -8.15 7.00
N HIS A 266 -18.29 -9.30 7.61
CA HIS A 266 -19.08 -10.38 7.06
C HIS A 266 -20.12 -10.80 8.08
N VAL A 267 -21.39 -10.84 7.65
CA VAL A 267 -22.50 -11.30 8.47
C VAL A 267 -22.94 -12.65 7.93
N TYR A 268 -22.89 -13.66 8.79
CA TYR A 268 -23.46 -14.97 8.54
C TYR A 268 -24.68 -15.14 9.44
N THR A 269 -25.85 -15.36 8.83
CA THR A 269 -27.09 -15.60 9.58
C THR A 269 -27.44 -17.08 9.47
N ASN A 270 -27.55 -17.74 10.61
CA ASN A 270 -27.94 -19.14 10.68
C ASN A 270 -29.40 -19.30 10.22
N ARG A 271 -29.69 -20.37 9.48
CA ARG A 271 -31.07 -20.67 9.06
C ARG A 271 -31.99 -21.00 10.25
N LYS A 272 -31.42 -21.53 11.33
CA LYS A 272 -32.09 -21.77 12.60
C LYS A 272 -31.18 -21.22 13.72
N PRO A 273 -31.72 -20.50 14.70
CA PRO A 273 -30.92 -20.00 15.80
C PRO A 273 -30.28 -21.18 16.55
N HIS A 274 -28.98 -21.07 16.79
CA HIS A 274 -28.25 -22.04 17.58
C HIS A 274 -28.37 -21.63 19.05
N VAL A 275 -28.77 -22.54 19.93
CA VAL A 275 -28.85 -22.24 21.36
C VAL A 275 -27.50 -22.58 21.97
N ASP A 276 -26.81 -21.55 22.48
CA ASP A 276 -25.55 -21.75 23.17
C ASP A 276 -25.80 -22.51 24.49
N GLN A 277 -25.11 -23.66 24.66
CA GLN A 277 -25.31 -24.54 25.80
C GLN A 277 -24.83 -23.93 27.12
N ALA A 278 -23.88 -23.00 27.08
CA ALA A 278 -23.31 -22.36 28.27
C ALA A 278 -24.16 -21.20 28.80
N THR A 279 -24.80 -20.43 27.90
CA THR A 279 -25.51 -19.19 28.25
C THR A 279 -27.03 -19.27 28.05
N GLY A 280 -27.52 -20.30 27.35
CA GLY A 280 -28.93 -20.45 27.00
C GLY A 280 -29.45 -19.35 26.06
N ALA A 281 -28.55 -18.61 25.39
CA ALA A 281 -28.91 -17.55 24.47
C ALA A 281 -29.14 -18.12 23.05
N GLU A 282 -30.16 -17.61 22.37
CA GLU A 282 -30.44 -17.92 20.96
C GLU A 282 -29.51 -17.08 20.07
N LEU A 283 -28.50 -17.72 19.47
CA LEU A 283 -27.57 -17.11 18.53
C LEU A 283 -28.11 -17.24 17.11
N HIS A 284 -28.49 -16.10 16.52
CA HIS A 284 -28.98 -16.02 15.14
C HIS A 284 -27.86 -16.09 14.10
N GLY A 285 -26.59 -15.97 14.50
CA GLY A 285 -25.46 -16.05 13.60
C GLY A 285 -24.20 -15.38 14.11
N GLU A 286 -23.31 -15.06 13.18
CA GLU A 286 -21.98 -14.52 13.45
C GLU A 286 -21.74 -13.22 12.67
N LYS A 287 -21.10 -12.25 13.33
CA LYS A 287 -20.64 -11.01 12.72
C LYS A 287 -19.13 -10.94 12.84
N THR A 288 -18.44 -11.15 11.73
CA THR A 288 -16.98 -11.09 11.67
C THR A 288 -16.56 -9.71 11.18
N PHE A 289 -15.77 -9.00 11.99
CA PHE A 289 -15.17 -7.72 11.61
C PHE A 289 -13.71 -7.93 11.25
N PHE A 290 -13.29 -7.44 10.09
CA PHE A 290 -11.96 -7.68 9.54
C PHE A 290 -11.00 -6.54 9.84
N MET A 291 -9.95 -6.84 10.58
CA MET A 291 -8.85 -5.92 10.86
C MET A 291 -7.75 -6.06 9.80
N LYS A 292 -7.29 -4.94 9.26
CA LYS A 292 -6.23 -4.93 8.25
C LYS A 292 -4.86 -5.00 8.93
N THR A 293 -4.08 -6.01 8.54
CA THR A 293 -2.76 -6.28 9.10
C THR A 293 -1.75 -6.49 7.97
N ARG A 294 -0.52 -6.05 8.17
CA ARG A 294 0.59 -6.26 7.23
C ARG A 294 1.63 -7.18 7.82
N ILE A 295 2.13 -8.12 7.02
CA ILE A 295 3.31 -8.90 7.38
C ILE A 295 4.57 -8.20 6.85
N MET A 296 5.58 -8.07 7.69
CA MET A 296 6.90 -7.51 7.31
C MET A 296 7.93 -8.62 7.14
N ALA A 297 7.88 -9.66 7.97
CA ALA A 297 8.77 -10.80 7.92
C ALA A 297 8.15 -12.01 8.65
N GLY A 298 8.73 -13.19 8.46
CA GLY A 298 8.30 -14.44 9.09
C GLY A 298 7.34 -15.26 8.22
N GLN A 299 6.76 -16.30 8.79
CA GLN A 299 5.88 -17.23 8.09
C GLN A 299 4.79 -17.76 9.02
N ALA A 300 3.63 -18.07 8.45
CA ALA A 300 2.54 -18.70 9.20
C ALA A 300 2.89 -20.15 9.55
N ASP A 301 2.61 -20.52 10.79
CA ASP A 301 2.74 -21.87 11.30
C ASP A 301 1.44 -22.30 12.01
N LEU A 302 0.88 -23.43 11.59
CA LEU A 302 -0.36 -23.98 12.15
C LEU A 302 -0.13 -25.09 13.18
N SER A 303 1.13 -25.41 13.49
CA SER A 303 1.47 -26.44 14.48
C SER A 303 0.84 -26.20 15.86
N SER A 304 0.61 -24.93 16.22
CA SER A 304 0.06 -24.50 17.51
C SER A 304 -1.38 -23.99 17.43
N SER A 305 -2.11 -24.22 16.33
CA SER A 305 -3.44 -23.63 16.13
C SER A 305 -4.50 -24.21 17.07
N VAL A 306 -5.18 -23.33 17.82
CA VAL A 306 -6.29 -23.71 18.73
C VAL A 306 -7.47 -24.33 17.96
N GLU A 307 -7.79 -23.79 16.78
CA GLU A 307 -8.88 -24.26 15.92
C GLU A 307 -8.52 -25.54 15.12
N LYS A 308 -7.36 -26.18 15.34
CA LYS A 308 -6.85 -27.31 14.51
C LYS A 308 -7.13 -27.11 13.01
N LEU A 309 -6.71 -25.96 12.50
CA LEU A 309 -6.82 -25.59 11.09
C LEU A 309 -6.05 -26.60 10.24
N GLN A 310 -6.57 -26.96 9.07
CA GLN A 310 -5.98 -28.01 8.23
C GLN A 310 -4.78 -27.51 7.44
N ASP A 311 -4.93 -26.34 6.81
CA ASP A 311 -3.93 -25.81 5.90
C ASP A 311 -4.02 -24.28 5.80
N PHE A 312 -2.98 -23.66 5.23
CA PHE A 312 -2.95 -22.24 4.92
C PHE A 312 -2.37 -21.98 3.54
N LYS A 313 -2.79 -20.86 2.94
CA LYS A 313 -2.29 -20.39 1.64
C LYS A 313 -2.17 -18.88 1.60
N TRP A 314 -1.18 -18.41 0.86
CA TRP A 314 -0.97 -17.03 0.46
C TRP A 314 -1.46 -16.82 -0.97
N LEU A 315 -2.61 -16.17 -1.11
CA LEU A 315 -3.31 -16.02 -2.39
C LEU A 315 -3.45 -14.56 -2.80
N SER A 316 -3.42 -14.32 -4.11
CA SER A 316 -3.77 -13.01 -4.67
C SER A 316 -5.28 -12.80 -4.69
N LYS A 317 -5.73 -11.55 -4.88
CA LYS A 317 -7.17 -11.23 -5.00
C LYS A 317 -7.89 -12.08 -6.06
N ASP A 318 -7.25 -12.28 -7.20
CA ASP A 318 -7.80 -13.01 -8.34
C ASP A 318 -7.98 -14.51 -8.04
N GLU A 319 -7.06 -15.06 -7.24
CA GLU A 319 -7.11 -16.47 -6.82
C GLU A 319 -8.15 -16.71 -5.73
N ILE A 320 -8.28 -15.78 -4.77
CA ILE A 320 -9.18 -15.92 -3.61
C ILE A 320 -10.61 -16.24 -4.04
N ALA A 321 -11.09 -15.61 -5.12
CA ALA A 321 -12.42 -15.82 -5.67
C ALA A 321 -12.74 -17.29 -6.01
N GLN A 322 -11.72 -18.09 -6.32
CA GLN A 322 -11.86 -19.51 -6.68
C GLN A 322 -11.93 -20.43 -5.46
N PHE A 323 -11.38 -20.00 -4.31
CA PHE A 323 -11.29 -20.82 -3.10
C PHE A 323 -12.39 -20.55 -2.07
N VAL A 324 -12.87 -19.31 -1.99
CA VAL A 324 -13.89 -18.92 -1.00
C VAL A 324 -15.30 -19.01 -1.58
N LEU A 325 -16.29 -19.12 -0.71
CA LEU A 325 -17.69 -19.10 -1.12
C LEU A 325 -18.06 -17.77 -1.80
N PRO A 326 -18.90 -17.77 -2.86
CA PRO A 326 -19.26 -16.54 -3.58
C PRO A 326 -19.88 -15.45 -2.69
N GLN A 327 -20.70 -15.84 -1.72
CA GLN A 327 -21.31 -14.91 -0.76
C GLN A 327 -20.30 -14.34 0.25
N TYR A 328 -19.25 -15.11 0.57
CA TYR A 328 -18.14 -14.59 1.37
C TYR A 328 -17.34 -13.60 0.52
N TYR A 329 -16.97 -13.98 -0.71
CA TYR A 329 -16.21 -13.14 -1.64
C TYR A 329 -16.88 -11.78 -1.90
N SER A 330 -18.20 -11.74 -2.08
CA SER A 330 -18.94 -10.49 -2.32
C SER A 330 -18.79 -9.46 -1.20
N ASN A 331 -18.67 -9.92 0.06
CA ASN A 331 -18.46 -9.08 1.22
C ASN A 331 -17.00 -8.62 1.37
N ILE A 332 -16.04 -9.49 1.01
CA ILE A 332 -14.62 -9.23 1.19
C ILE A 332 -13.92 -8.57 -0.02
N LYS A 333 -14.50 -8.63 -1.23
CA LYS A 333 -13.81 -8.17 -2.45
C LYS A 333 -13.35 -6.71 -2.41
N ASN A 334 -14.07 -5.86 -1.68
CA ASN A 334 -13.81 -4.42 -1.62
C ASN A 334 -12.68 -4.06 -0.64
N MET A 335 -12.37 -4.92 0.33
CA MET A 335 -11.23 -4.70 1.25
C MET A 335 -9.90 -5.19 0.67
N LEU A 336 -9.94 -6.00 -0.40
CA LEU A 336 -8.77 -6.51 -1.10
C LEU A 336 -8.32 -5.53 -2.18
N ALA A 337 -7.05 -5.14 -2.13
CA ALA A 337 -6.39 -4.41 -3.21
C ALA A 337 -6.26 -5.30 -4.46
N ASP A 338 -6.47 -4.72 -5.63
CA ASP A 338 -6.26 -5.38 -6.94
C ASP A 338 -4.78 -5.71 -7.18
N ARG A 339 -3.90 -5.00 -6.46
CA ARG A 339 -2.46 -5.17 -6.52
C ARG A 339 -1.90 -5.52 -5.20
#